data_AF-A0A3D9SCA2-F1
#
_entry.id   AF-A0A3D9SCA2-F1
#
_cell.length_a   1.000
_cell.length_b   1.000
_cell.length_c   1.000
_cell.angle_alpha   90.00
_cell.angle_beta   90.00
_cell.angle_gamma   90.00
#
_symmetry.space_group_name_H-M   'P 1'
#
loop_
_entity.id
_entity.type
_entity.pdbx_description
1 polymer ?
#
loop_
_entity_poly.entity_id
_entity_poly.type
_entity_poly.pdbx_seq_one_letter_code
_entity_poly.pdbx_strand_id
1 'polypeptide(L)'
;MDEGQKLTEWQYDCLIDIYNQLIRRNIRMITITIGQDQLVNRRSFFLANSKSHIVGRFMPSEYKFRGVTNMEEMGYVLQSYDEAEYPLHSGWYYTRFYFPKTFDTGGRLAHFASNLFQLFLDVRMEFGLAGSNLEIPMEYVAFTVENAFKLNGANGRCCEWLTMEQWREAIERSGYIESEIYMAIAK
;
A
#
# COMPACT_ATOMS: atom_id res chain seq x y z
N MET A 1 15.76 14.72 3.63
CA MET A 1 16.22 13.32 3.84
C MET A 1 15.07 12.43 3.43
N ASP A 2 15.27 11.56 2.45
CA ASP A 2 14.16 10.83 1.81
C ASP A 2 14.09 9.36 2.24
N GLU A 3 15.25 8.75 2.52
CA GLU A 3 15.35 7.32 2.86
C GLU A 3 15.97 7.10 4.25
N GLY A 4 15.17 6.60 5.20
CA GLY A 4 15.63 6.35 6.57
C GLY A 4 16.78 5.35 6.67
N GLN A 5 16.78 4.32 5.82
CA GLN A 5 17.84 3.31 5.77
C GLN A 5 19.20 3.88 5.38
N LYS A 6 19.27 5.00 4.66
CA LYS A 6 20.53 5.62 4.22
C LYS A 6 21.19 6.50 5.28
N LEU A 7 20.53 6.72 6.41
CA LEU A 7 21.08 7.52 7.49
C LEU A 7 22.36 6.92 8.06
N THR A 8 23.42 7.71 8.07
CA THR A 8 24.69 7.37 8.70
C THR A 8 24.63 7.64 10.21
N GLU A 9 25.53 7.02 10.95
CA GLU A 9 25.65 7.26 12.39
C GLU A 9 25.92 8.72 12.72
N TRP A 10 26.82 9.38 11.97
CA TRP A 10 27.09 10.81 12.13
C TRP A 10 25.82 11.67 11.97
N GLN A 11 24.94 11.31 11.04
CA GLN A 11 23.66 12.00 10.88
C GLN A 11 22.72 11.76 12.07
N TYR A 12 22.74 10.57 12.69
CA TYR A 12 22.03 10.33 13.95
C TYR A 12 22.59 11.16 15.10
N ASP A 13 23.92 11.33 15.18
CA ASP A 13 24.53 12.20 16.20
C ASP A 13 24.08 13.65 16.05
N CYS A 14 24.03 14.16 14.82
CA CYS A 14 23.45 15.48 14.56
C CYS A 14 21.98 15.58 14.99
N LEU A 15 21.18 14.52 14.75
CA LEU A 15 19.79 14.47 15.22
C LEU A 15 19.70 14.42 16.75
N ILE A 16 20.63 13.77 17.43
CA ILE A 16 20.72 13.76 18.90
C ILE A 16 20.95 15.19 19.42
N ASP A 17 21.84 15.95 18.79
CA ASP A 17 22.09 17.33 19.18
C ASP A 17 20.84 18.20 19.04
N ILE A 18 20.10 18.04 17.94
CA ILE A 18 18.80 18.71 17.74
C ILE A 18 17.80 18.28 18.81
N TYR A 19 17.67 16.97 19.05
CA TYR A 19 16.79 16.41 20.07
C TYR A 19 17.08 17.00 21.47
N ASN A 20 18.37 17.09 21.84
CA ASN A 20 18.81 17.66 23.11
C ASN A 20 18.50 19.16 23.22
N GLN A 21 18.68 19.92 22.15
CA GLN A 21 18.34 21.35 22.11
C GLN A 21 16.83 21.58 22.25
N LEU A 22 16.00 20.75 21.62
CA LEU A 22 14.54 20.81 21.72
C LEU A 22 14.06 20.50 23.14
N ILE A 23 14.62 19.47 23.78
CA ILE A 23 14.30 19.13 25.18
C ILE A 23 14.62 20.30 26.12
N ARG A 24 15.77 20.96 25.97
CA ARG A 24 16.14 22.13 26.79
C ARG A 24 15.14 23.29 26.66
N ARG A 25 14.41 23.35 25.55
CA ARG A 25 13.36 24.34 25.29
C ARG A 25 11.96 23.84 25.64
N ASN A 26 11.85 22.69 26.29
CA ASN A 26 10.59 22.01 26.61
C ASN A 26 9.75 21.66 25.36
N ILE A 27 10.42 21.37 24.24
CA ILE A 27 9.80 20.96 22.98
C ILE A 27 10.04 19.46 22.80
N ARG A 28 8.97 18.70 22.53
CA ARG A 28 9.04 17.26 22.28
C ARG A 28 9.22 16.99 20.78
N MET A 29 10.28 16.28 20.42
CA MET A 29 10.52 15.80 19.07
C MET A 29 9.87 14.42 18.88
N ILE A 30 9.13 14.26 17.78
CA ILE A 30 8.61 12.96 17.32
C ILE A 30 9.25 12.68 15.97
N THR A 31 9.84 11.50 15.82
CA THR A 31 10.48 11.07 14.56
C THR A 31 9.76 9.84 14.04
N ILE A 32 9.36 9.89 12.77
CA ILE A 32 8.81 8.74 12.04
C ILE A 32 9.80 8.47 10.92
N THR A 33 10.48 7.32 10.98
CA THR A 33 11.46 6.93 9.98
C THR A 33 10.84 5.87 9.08
N ILE A 34 10.70 6.18 7.79
CA ILE A 34 10.16 5.28 6.78
C ILE A 34 11.31 4.77 5.93
N GLY A 35 11.29 3.47 5.60
CA GLY A 35 12.35 2.84 4.84
C GLY A 35 12.05 1.38 4.51
N GLN A 36 12.98 0.76 3.80
CA GLN A 36 12.95 -0.68 3.47
C GLN A 36 13.47 -1.53 4.62
N ASP A 37 13.45 -2.87 4.49
CA ASP A 37 13.93 -3.82 5.50
C ASP A 37 15.39 -3.56 5.98
N GLN A 38 16.19 -2.88 5.17
CA GLN A 38 17.52 -2.40 5.55
C GLN A 38 17.51 -1.49 6.79
N LEU A 39 16.42 -0.77 7.04
CA LEU A 39 16.23 0.05 8.24
C LEU A 39 16.13 -0.81 9.50
N VAL A 40 15.49 -1.97 9.41
CA VAL A 40 15.41 -2.96 10.49
C VAL A 40 16.80 -3.52 10.79
N ASN A 41 17.56 -3.85 9.73
CA ASN A 41 18.96 -4.28 9.88
C ASN A 41 19.82 -3.20 10.55
N ARG A 42 19.63 -1.93 10.19
CA ARG A 42 20.32 -0.79 10.82
C ARG A 42 19.99 -0.68 12.31
N ARG A 43 18.73 -0.83 12.68
CA ARG A 43 18.29 -0.86 14.08
C ARG A 43 18.98 -1.99 14.85
N SER A 44 18.97 -3.20 14.30
CA SER A 44 19.63 -4.37 14.89
C SER A 44 21.14 -4.16 15.05
N PHE A 45 21.78 -3.54 14.05
CA PHE A 45 23.20 -3.17 14.11
C PHE A 45 23.48 -2.20 15.26
N PHE A 46 22.66 -1.16 15.46
CA PHE A 46 22.85 -0.22 16.57
C PHE A 46 22.67 -0.89 17.95
N LEU A 47 21.69 -1.78 18.10
CA LEU A 47 21.50 -2.53 19.34
C LEU A 47 22.70 -3.43 19.64
N ALA A 48 23.21 -4.16 18.64
CA ALA A 48 24.37 -5.03 18.78
C ALA A 48 25.66 -4.28 19.14
N ASN A 49 25.78 -3.02 18.72
CA ASN A 49 26.95 -2.17 18.98
C ASN A 49 26.76 -1.24 20.20
N SER A 50 25.87 -1.57 21.13
CA SER A 50 25.62 -0.79 22.35
C SER A 50 25.17 0.66 22.12
N LYS A 51 24.57 0.95 20.96
CA LYS A 51 24.04 2.28 20.58
C LYS A 51 22.54 2.40 20.86
N SER A 52 22.10 1.86 21.99
CA SER A 52 20.69 1.87 22.41
C SER A 52 20.12 3.28 22.57
N HIS A 53 20.96 4.28 22.83
CA HIS A 53 20.57 5.69 22.93
C HIS A 53 20.10 6.30 21.60
N ILE A 54 20.56 5.79 20.45
CA ILE A 54 20.05 6.18 19.12
C ILE A 54 18.68 5.52 18.91
N VAL A 55 18.60 4.21 19.16
CA VAL A 55 17.38 3.41 18.96
C VAL A 55 16.25 3.91 19.86
N GLY A 56 16.51 4.19 21.13
CA GLY A 56 15.51 4.69 22.06
C GLY A 56 14.93 6.06 21.70
N ARG A 57 15.66 6.88 20.92
CA ARG A 57 15.21 8.21 20.48
C ARG A 57 14.48 8.17 19.15
N PHE A 58 14.96 7.38 18.19
CA PHE A 58 14.51 7.47 16.79
C PHE A 58 13.88 6.19 16.23
N MET A 59 14.07 5.04 16.91
CA MET A 59 13.55 3.73 16.48
C MET A 59 13.01 2.89 17.65
N PRO A 60 12.24 3.46 18.60
CA PRO A 60 11.78 2.74 19.77
C PRO A 60 10.79 1.62 19.42
N SER A 61 10.03 1.80 18.34
CA SER A 61 9.06 0.86 17.81
C SER A 61 9.25 0.67 16.32
N GLU A 62 8.95 -0.52 15.83
CA GLU A 62 8.94 -0.88 14.42
C GLU A 62 7.52 -1.26 14.01
N TYR A 63 7.12 -0.84 12.82
CA TYR A 63 5.86 -1.25 12.21
C TYR A 63 6.11 -1.59 10.74
N LYS A 64 5.77 -2.81 10.35
CA LYS A 64 5.84 -3.24 8.95
C LYS A 64 4.54 -2.88 8.24
N PHE A 65 4.63 -1.99 7.25
CA PHE A 65 3.55 -1.80 6.30
C PHE A 65 3.46 -3.04 5.42
N ARG A 66 2.25 -3.62 5.33
CA ARG A 66 1.96 -4.81 4.55
C ARG A 66 0.95 -4.48 3.46
N GLY A 67 0.98 -5.28 2.39
CA GLY A 67 -0.09 -5.35 1.42
C GLY A 67 -1.38 -5.98 1.98
N VAL A 68 -2.34 -6.21 1.10
CA VAL A 68 -3.63 -6.84 1.43
C VAL A 68 -3.45 -8.34 1.58
N THR A 69 -3.88 -8.89 2.72
CA THR A 69 -3.67 -10.31 3.08
C THR A 69 -4.97 -11.11 3.16
N ASN A 70 -6.12 -10.44 3.18
CA ASN A 70 -7.42 -11.09 3.30
C ASN A 70 -8.53 -10.28 2.59
N MET A 71 -9.70 -10.91 2.43
CA MET A 71 -10.84 -10.33 1.74
C MET A 71 -11.43 -9.11 2.47
N GLU A 72 -11.35 -9.08 3.80
CA GLU A 72 -11.87 -7.96 4.61
C GLU A 72 -11.03 -6.70 4.36
N GLU A 73 -9.70 -6.83 4.37
CA GLU A 73 -8.75 -5.78 4.01
C GLU A 73 -8.97 -5.28 2.58
N MET A 74 -9.21 -6.18 1.62
CA MET A 74 -9.60 -5.79 0.25
C MET A 74 -10.89 -4.95 0.26
N GLY A 75 -11.85 -5.31 1.10
CA GLY A 75 -13.09 -4.55 1.30
C GLY A 75 -12.83 -3.12 1.75
N TYR A 76 -11.99 -2.91 2.76
CA TYR A 76 -11.64 -1.56 3.23
C TYR A 76 -10.97 -0.72 2.14
N VAL A 77 -10.09 -1.33 1.34
CA VAL A 77 -9.43 -0.64 0.22
C VAL A 77 -10.43 -0.23 -0.86
N LEU A 78 -11.31 -1.15 -1.29
CA LEU A 78 -12.31 -0.85 -2.32
C LEU A 78 -13.36 0.16 -1.83
N GLN A 79 -13.79 0.05 -0.57
CA GLN A 79 -14.70 1.01 0.06
C GLN A 79 -14.12 2.42 0.07
N SER A 80 -12.80 2.55 0.21
CA SER A 80 -12.14 3.87 0.15
C SER A 80 -12.37 4.55 -1.20
N TYR A 81 -12.53 3.85 -2.31
CA TYR A 81 -12.88 4.46 -3.61
C TYR A 81 -14.36 4.87 -3.71
N ASP A 82 -15.23 4.18 -2.97
CA ASP A 82 -16.65 4.50 -2.89
C ASP A 82 -16.92 5.74 -2.03
N GLU A 83 -16.02 6.07 -1.11
CA GLU A 83 -16.18 7.14 -0.11
C GLU A 83 -15.20 8.30 -0.26
N ALA A 84 -14.04 8.09 -0.89
CA ALA A 84 -13.07 9.15 -1.12
C ALA A 84 -13.56 10.09 -2.21
N GLU A 85 -13.59 11.37 -1.86
CA GLU A 85 -14.18 12.45 -2.63
C GLU A 85 -13.10 13.38 -3.18
N TYR A 86 -13.17 13.70 -4.47
CA TYR A 86 -12.28 14.68 -5.09
C TYR A 86 -12.95 15.44 -6.25
N PRO A 87 -12.90 16.79 -6.27
CA PRO A 87 -12.41 17.68 -5.21
C PRO A 87 -13.23 17.55 -3.91
N LEU A 88 -12.65 17.97 -2.78
CA LEU A 88 -13.31 17.88 -1.48
C LEU A 88 -14.67 18.62 -1.49
N HIS A 89 -15.72 18.00 -0.94
CA HIS A 89 -17.10 18.52 -0.90
C HIS A 89 -17.77 18.75 -2.27
N SER A 90 -17.35 18.05 -3.32
CA SER A 90 -17.93 18.11 -4.67
C SER A 90 -19.11 17.16 -4.92
N GLY A 91 -19.35 16.20 -4.04
CA GLY A 91 -20.25 15.05 -4.22
C GLY A 91 -19.73 13.98 -5.19
N TRP A 92 -18.48 14.09 -5.64
CA TRP A 92 -17.87 13.15 -6.60
C TRP A 92 -16.88 12.21 -5.92
N TYR A 93 -17.34 10.97 -5.75
CA TYR A 93 -16.51 9.84 -5.34
C TYR A 93 -15.82 9.21 -6.54
N TYR A 94 -14.69 8.54 -6.33
CA TYR A 94 -13.95 7.89 -7.43
C TYR A 94 -14.81 6.86 -8.18
N THR A 95 -15.50 5.96 -7.47
CA THR A 95 -16.40 5.00 -8.12
C THR A 95 -17.51 5.69 -8.90
N ARG A 96 -18.10 6.76 -8.34
CA ARG A 96 -19.16 7.55 -8.98
C ARG A 96 -18.67 8.25 -10.24
N PHE A 97 -17.44 8.77 -10.23
CA PHE A 97 -16.85 9.45 -11.38
C PHE A 97 -16.73 8.52 -12.60
N TYR A 98 -16.29 7.27 -12.39
CA TYR A 98 -16.15 6.30 -13.47
C TYR A 98 -17.46 5.59 -13.84
N PHE A 99 -18.37 5.39 -12.89
CA PHE A 99 -19.62 4.64 -13.08
C PHE A 99 -20.82 5.34 -12.42
N PRO A 100 -21.22 6.53 -12.90
CA PRO A 100 -22.19 7.38 -12.20
C PRO A 100 -23.56 6.72 -12.05
N LYS A 101 -24.08 6.11 -13.13
CA LYS A 101 -25.40 5.46 -13.13
C LYS A 101 -25.48 4.35 -12.08
N THR A 102 -24.50 3.45 -12.10
CA THR A 102 -24.48 2.28 -11.21
C THR A 102 -24.23 2.68 -9.76
N PHE A 103 -23.38 3.67 -9.52
CA PHE A 103 -23.17 4.23 -8.18
C PHE A 103 -24.45 4.86 -7.61
N ASP A 104 -25.15 5.65 -8.42
CA ASP A 104 -26.38 6.33 -8.02
C ASP A 104 -27.54 5.34 -7.77
N THR A 105 -27.50 4.15 -8.37
CA THR A 105 -28.44 3.04 -8.06
C THR A 105 -27.99 2.14 -6.90
N GLY A 106 -26.90 2.50 -6.20
CA GLY A 106 -26.42 1.77 -5.02
C GLY A 106 -25.30 0.75 -5.28
N GLY A 107 -24.74 0.71 -6.49
CA GLY A 107 -23.55 -0.08 -6.79
C GLY A 107 -22.31 0.46 -6.06
N ARG A 108 -21.52 -0.45 -5.49
CA ARG A 108 -20.31 -0.13 -4.71
C ARG A 108 -19.18 -1.05 -5.12
N LEU A 109 -17.98 -0.50 -5.23
CA LEU A 109 -16.78 -1.26 -5.54
C LEU A 109 -16.47 -2.28 -4.43
N ALA A 110 -16.75 -1.92 -3.17
CA ALA A 110 -16.61 -2.81 -2.03
C ALA A 110 -17.35 -4.15 -2.18
N HIS A 111 -18.44 -4.21 -2.97
CA HIS A 111 -19.17 -5.45 -3.24
C HIS A 111 -18.34 -6.49 -4.03
N PHE A 112 -17.23 -6.07 -4.67
CA PHE A 112 -16.32 -6.99 -5.34
C PHE A 112 -15.24 -7.57 -4.42
N ALA A 113 -15.14 -7.17 -3.16
CA ALA A 113 -13.99 -7.50 -2.30
C ALA A 113 -13.65 -9.00 -2.27
N SER A 114 -14.64 -9.84 -1.98
CA SER A 114 -14.45 -11.29 -1.94
C SER A 114 -14.06 -11.86 -3.30
N ASN A 115 -14.78 -11.47 -4.36
CA ASN A 115 -14.57 -12.01 -5.69
C ASN A 115 -13.23 -11.54 -6.29
N LEU A 116 -12.84 -10.29 -6.06
CA LEU A 116 -11.58 -9.73 -6.55
C LEU A 116 -10.39 -10.36 -5.82
N PHE A 117 -10.48 -10.51 -4.49
CA PHE A 117 -9.45 -11.19 -3.73
C PHE A 117 -9.30 -12.65 -4.16
N GLN A 118 -10.41 -13.36 -4.37
CA GLN A 118 -10.37 -14.72 -4.91
C GLN A 118 -9.78 -14.75 -6.33
N LEU A 119 -10.07 -13.76 -7.16
CA LEU A 119 -9.49 -13.68 -8.49
C LEU A 119 -7.96 -13.51 -8.44
N PHE A 120 -7.44 -12.70 -7.52
CA PHE A 120 -5.98 -12.62 -7.30
C PHE A 120 -5.39 -13.99 -6.92
N LEU A 121 -6.08 -14.77 -6.08
CA LEU A 121 -5.67 -16.13 -5.74
C LEU A 121 -5.67 -17.06 -6.97
N ASP A 122 -6.74 -17.01 -7.75
CA ASP A 122 -6.90 -17.85 -8.94
C ASP A 122 -5.79 -17.58 -9.96
N VAL A 123 -5.51 -16.30 -10.25
CA VAL A 123 -4.42 -15.92 -11.16
C VAL A 123 -3.08 -16.37 -10.59
N ARG A 124 -2.80 -16.25 -9.28
CA ARG A 124 -1.56 -16.79 -8.70
C ARG A 124 -1.44 -18.30 -8.88
N MET A 125 -2.52 -19.05 -8.70
CA MET A 125 -2.52 -20.51 -8.86
C MET A 125 -2.21 -20.91 -10.31
N GLU A 126 -2.75 -20.20 -11.30
CA GLU A 126 -2.50 -20.42 -12.73
C GLU A 126 -1.01 -20.34 -13.09
N PHE A 127 -0.23 -19.52 -12.37
CA PHE A 127 1.21 -19.36 -12.56
C PHE A 127 2.08 -20.11 -11.53
N GLY A 128 1.49 -21.04 -10.77
CA GLY A 128 2.23 -21.90 -9.82
C GLY A 128 2.69 -21.19 -8.53
N LEU A 129 2.08 -20.06 -8.18
CA LEU A 129 2.44 -19.22 -7.01
C LEU A 129 1.59 -19.53 -5.76
N ALA A 130 1.01 -20.74 -5.68
CA ALA A 130 0.01 -21.12 -4.66
C ALA A 130 0.58 -21.32 -3.23
N GLY A 131 1.90 -21.31 -3.05
CA GLY A 131 2.57 -21.63 -1.78
C GLY A 131 3.24 -20.45 -1.06
N SER A 132 3.23 -19.25 -1.64
CA SER A 132 3.82 -18.06 -1.01
C SER A 132 2.84 -17.40 -0.03
N ASN A 133 3.38 -16.83 1.06
CA ASN A 133 2.59 -16.06 2.02
C ASN A 133 1.85 -14.95 1.26
N LEU A 134 0.53 -15.03 1.22
CA LEU A 134 -0.29 -14.18 0.37
C LEU A 134 -0.34 -12.77 0.95
N GLU A 135 0.37 -11.88 0.27
CA GLU A 135 0.36 -10.45 0.53
C GLU A 135 0.32 -9.78 -0.85
N ILE A 136 -0.79 -9.14 -1.19
CA ILE A 136 -0.95 -8.40 -2.44
C ILE A 136 -0.46 -6.97 -2.17
N PRO A 137 0.69 -6.55 -2.73
CA PRO A 137 1.20 -5.20 -2.49
C PRO A 137 0.17 -4.15 -2.92
N MET A 138 0.01 -3.10 -2.11
CA MET A 138 -0.99 -2.04 -2.34
C MET A 138 -0.85 -1.37 -3.71
N GLU A 139 0.37 -1.31 -4.25
CA GLU A 139 0.64 -0.81 -5.61
C GLU A 139 -0.17 -1.58 -6.66
N TYR A 140 -0.15 -2.92 -6.63
CA TYR A 140 -0.86 -3.74 -7.60
C TYR A 140 -2.37 -3.72 -7.39
N VAL A 141 -2.84 -3.55 -6.16
CA VAL A 141 -4.27 -3.30 -5.88
C VAL A 141 -4.70 -1.97 -6.51
N ALA A 142 -3.94 -0.90 -6.31
CA ALA A 142 -4.22 0.41 -6.88
C ALA A 142 -4.20 0.37 -8.41
N PHE A 143 -3.16 -0.21 -9.03
CA PHE A 143 -3.08 -0.35 -10.49
C PHE A 143 -4.23 -1.17 -11.05
N THR A 144 -4.64 -2.24 -10.37
CA THR A 144 -5.80 -3.04 -10.78
C THR A 144 -7.08 -2.20 -10.77
N VAL A 145 -7.36 -1.45 -9.70
CA VAL A 145 -8.55 -0.58 -9.63
C VAL A 145 -8.48 0.52 -10.69
N GLU A 146 -7.33 1.18 -10.84
CA GLU A 146 -7.13 2.22 -11.86
C GLU A 146 -7.32 1.69 -13.28
N ASN A 147 -6.80 0.50 -13.59
CA ASN A 147 -6.99 -0.15 -14.89
C ASN A 147 -8.47 -0.46 -15.11
N ALA A 148 -9.16 -1.03 -14.12
CA ALA A 148 -10.59 -1.33 -14.21
C ALA A 148 -11.41 -0.06 -14.50
N PHE A 149 -11.10 1.04 -13.81
CA PHE A 149 -11.72 2.35 -13.98
C PHE A 149 -11.44 2.97 -15.36
N LYS A 150 -10.17 3.09 -15.73
CA LYS A 150 -9.74 3.76 -16.98
C LYS A 150 -10.20 3.00 -18.21
N LEU A 151 -10.20 1.66 -18.18
CA LEU A 151 -10.58 0.84 -19.32
C LEU A 151 -12.09 0.75 -19.49
N ASN A 152 -12.85 0.61 -18.40
CA ASN A 152 -14.27 0.23 -18.48
C ASN A 152 -15.23 1.35 -18.05
N GLY A 153 -14.76 2.38 -17.34
CA GLY A 153 -15.59 3.50 -16.89
C GLY A 153 -15.96 4.48 -18.01
N ALA A 154 -16.54 5.62 -17.62
CA ALA A 154 -17.08 6.65 -18.50
C ALA A 154 -16.09 7.24 -19.52
N ASN A 155 -14.78 7.17 -19.25
CA ASN A 155 -13.74 7.64 -20.16
C ASN A 155 -13.09 6.52 -21.01
N GLY A 156 -13.54 5.27 -20.82
CA GLY A 156 -13.05 4.10 -21.53
C GLY A 156 -14.15 3.48 -22.40
N ARG A 157 -14.48 2.22 -22.14
CA ARG A 157 -15.53 1.46 -22.85
C ARG A 157 -16.96 1.88 -22.47
N CYS A 158 -17.15 2.74 -21.47
CA CYS A 158 -18.47 3.16 -20.99
C CYS A 158 -19.38 1.99 -20.58
N CYS A 159 -18.81 0.96 -19.95
CA CYS A 159 -19.56 -0.18 -19.44
C CYS A 159 -20.49 0.27 -18.31
N GLU A 160 -21.64 -0.41 -18.17
CA GLU A 160 -22.56 -0.11 -17.06
C GLU A 160 -21.91 -0.44 -15.71
N TRP A 161 -21.24 -1.59 -15.62
CA TRP A 161 -20.53 -2.01 -14.42
C TRP A 161 -19.39 -2.98 -14.75
N LEU A 162 -18.60 -3.31 -13.73
CA LEU A 162 -17.46 -4.21 -13.85
C LEU A 162 -17.87 -5.68 -13.82
N THR A 163 -17.32 -6.47 -14.74
CA THR A 163 -17.42 -7.94 -14.72
C THR A 163 -16.15 -8.58 -14.17
N MET A 164 -16.20 -9.85 -13.78
CA MET A 164 -15.00 -10.57 -13.32
C MET A 164 -13.96 -10.74 -14.44
N GLU A 165 -14.36 -10.80 -15.71
CA GLU A 165 -13.44 -10.80 -16.85
C GLU A 165 -12.70 -9.47 -16.98
N GLN A 166 -13.39 -8.35 -16.76
CA GLN A 166 -12.76 -7.02 -16.76
C GLN A 166 -11.82 -6.82 -15.58
N TRP A 167 -12.15 -7.36 -14.41
CA TRP A 167 -11.22 -7.41 -13.28
C TRP A 167 -9.99 -8.25 -13.59
N ARG A 168 -10.15 -9.38 -14.28
CA ARG A 168 -9.02 -10.20 -14.72
C ARG A 168 -8.11 -9.44 -15.70
N GLU A 169 -8.68 -8.80 -16.71
CA GLU A 169 -7.91 -7.93 -17.63
C GLU A 169 -7.17 -6.82 -16.85
N ALA A 170 -7.81 -6.25 -15.83
CA ALA A 170 -7.21 -5.19 -15.02
C ALA A 170 -6.02 -5.68 -14.16
N ILE A 171 -6.12 -6.90 -13.61
CA ILE A 171 -5.02 -7.56 -12.88
C ILE A 171 -3.87 -7.87 -13.83
N GLU A 172 -4.14 -8.45 -15.00
CA GLU A 172 -3.11 -8.77 -16.00
C GLU A 172 -2.34 -7.51 -16.42
N ARG A 173 -3.04 -6.40 -16.64
CA ARG A 173 -2.42 -5.12 -16.99
C ARG A 173 -1.70 -4.43 -15.83
N SER A 174 -1.88 -4.89 -14.59
CA SER A 174 -1.20 -4.30 -13.42
C SER A 174 0.28 -4.69 -13.34
N GLY A 175 0.71 -5.74 -14.06
CA GLY A 175 2.07 -6.29 -13.94
C GLY A 175 2.30 -7.13 -12.68
N TYR A 176 1.24 -7.43 -11.93
CA TYR A 176 1.32 -8.13 -10.65
C TYR A 176 1.99 -9.49 -10.75
N ILE A 177 1.62 -10.28 -11.76
CA ILE A 177 2.11 -11.65 -11.90
C ILE A 177 3.58 -11.67 -12.30
N GLU A 178 3.99 -10.81 -13.23
CA GLU A 178 5.39 -10.66 -13.62
C GLU A 178 6.27 -10.30 -12.41
N SER A 179 5.76 -9.41 -11.55
CA SER A 179 6.43 -9.06 -10.30
C SER A 179 6.50 -10.23 -9.32
N GLU A 180 5.43 -10.97 -9.09
CA GLU A 180 5.44 -12.11 -8.18
C GLU A 180 6.37 -13.23 -8.68
N ILE A 181 6.40 -13.48 -9.99
CA ILE A 181 7.35 -14.43 -10.61
C ILE A 181 8.79 -13.97 -10.37
N TYR A 182 9.09 -12.69 -10.61
CA TYR A 182 10.41 -12.13 -10.37
C TYR A 182 10.83 -12.27 -8.90
N MET A 183 9.93 -11.94 -7.96
CA MET A 183 10.18 -12.03 -6.53
C MET A 183 10.31 -13.47 -6.04
N ALA A 184 9.66 -14.44 -6.70
CA ALA A 184 9.85 -15.86 -6.40
C ALA A 184 11.21 -16.39 -6.86
N ILE A 185 11.76 -15.86 -7.97
CA ILE A 185 13.10 -16.22 -8.49
C ILE A 185 14.23 -15.54 -7.68
N ALA A 186 13.99 -14.33 -7.17
CA ALA A 186 14.99 -13.54 -6.46
C ALA A 186 15.24 -13.98 -5.00
N LYS A 187 14.43 -14.89 -4.46
CA LYS A 187 14.59 -15.48 -3.12
C LYS A 187 15.48 -16.71 -3.16
#